data_AF-A0A7S4DW43-F1
#
_entry.id   AF-A0A7S4DW43-F1
#
_cell.length_a   1.000
_cell.length_b   1.000
_cell.length_c   1.000
_cell.angle_alpha   90.00
_cell.angle_beta   90.00
_cell.angle_gamma   90.00
#
_symmetry.space_group_name_H-M   'P 1'
#
loop_
_entity.id
_entity.type
_entity.pdbx_description
1 polymer ?
#
loop_
_entity_poly.entity_id
_entity_poly.type
_entity_poly.pdbx_seq_one_letter_code
_entity_poly.pdbx_strand_id
1 'polypeptide(L)'
;DSFSGPKQERVHPEPEAMLCKHIRGSLAILVIATAAASHSTLRTSNTRLGQFSRRFASSAMRRSTTRKVNIQTTETSVIREDNLENPGRIQTSKMGSQRREPFHVHVGAGKLGLGLVLDSIQQSGCHDFAVVQRPSAAWRSLIEDNVKKISILVNGEASGAAMKLLHGKCWTSKVRAGRGPYFILTETGTPLISLAQKATSFSCSLKNGISDLKSVLGALPKRVNPPRLYACENDKDAIEELSNSPELKDRVVVVPCMVDRISSSRDIGSDGVIHVGTEPWHGQIVVLPTEADSASETPIPFGGPSVLTSETDAQANYFAERKLLLVNGAHTTLAFLTLTQELRKSTTSLEGMELPGDFKLLDYDRADESTKRILWAWSLARCHQLANRFPAEVLMGAHGVETPEEALTELINYAWSSLQRFSHVSDTTGRVLSGGVVERFHGRLKNVLDGIEVESNGVTMEKIIAIASRMEGRPNLTPSEIHNSVETLVVASTPIAEEKAKREKLDSRIPEEHESGAVTRVRWRNIARSIDALLSLATSTWKAAATITFLRHALGPKPRLPIESRTLVTQRKPREFNYLM
;
A
#
# COMPACT_ATOMS: atom_id res chain seq x y z
N ASP A 1 84.05 20.58 6.13
CA ASP A 1 84.38 19.52 5.15
C ASP A 1 83.65 18.24 5.53
N SER A 2 83.14 17.40 4.61
CA SER A 2 83.01 17.53 3.15
C SER A 2 81.88 16.63 2.59
N PHE A 3 81.30 17.05 1.46
CA PHE A 3 80.48 16.30 0.50
C PHE A 3 79.91 14.90 0.85
N SER A 4 78.58 14.77 0.77
CA SER A 4 77.91 14.01 -0.31
C SER A 4 76.39 14.22 -0.28
N GLY A 5 75.75 14.32 -1.45
CA GLY A 5 74.30 14.54 -1.58
C GLY A 5 73.56 13.31 -2.13
N PRO A 6 72.29 13.06 -1.71
CA PRO A 6 71.48 11.95 -2.21
C PRO A 6 70.92 12.23 -3.62
N LYS A 7 70.49 11.15 -4.30
CA LYS A 7 70.08 11.15 -5.71
C LYS A 7 68.64 11.62 -5.90
N GLN A 8 68.34 12.22 -7.05
CA GLN A 8 66.96 12.37 -7.53
C GLN A 8 66.44 11.02 -8.06
N GLU A 9 65.31 10.56 -7.54
CA GLU A 9 64.51 9.52 -8.18
C GLU A 9 63.47 10.13 -9.13
N ARG A 10 63.12 9.41 -10.20
CA ARG A 10 62.11 9.84 -11.17
C ARG A 10 60.73 9.33 -10.75
N VAL A 11 59.83 10.24 -10.40
CA VAL A 11 58.42 9.92 -10.17
C VAL A 11 57.77 9.47 -11.49
N HIS A 12 57.22 8.25 -11.51
CA HIS A 12 56.32 7.80 -12.57
C HIS A 12 54.88 8.28 -12.29
N PRO A 13 54.10 8.68 -13.31
CA PRO A 13 52.71 9.11 -13.13
C PRO A 13 51.78 7.93 -12.80
N GLU A 14 50.73 8.22 -12.02
CA GLU A 14 49.81 7.23 -11.44
C GLU A 14 48.92 6.49 -12.47
N PRO A 15 48.48 5.25 -12.16
CA PRO A 15 47.69 4.42 -13.07
C PRO A 15 46.27 4.95 -13.36
N GLU A 16 45.69 5.79 -12.50
CA GLU A 16 44.31 6.28 -12.65
C GLU A 16 44.09 7.07 -13.96
N ALA A 17 45.11 7.81 -14.39
CA ALA A 17 45.07 8.59 -15.62
C ALA A 17 44.93 7.72 -16.88
N MET A 18 45.48 6.50 -16.87
CA MET A 18 45.29 5.54 -17.98
C MET A 18 43.89 4.91 -17.95
N LEU A 19 43.40 4.56 -16.76
CA LEU A 19 42.10 3.91 -16.58
C LEU A 19 40.95 4.80 -17.08
N CYS A 20 40.96 6.09 -16.70
CA CYS A 20 40.00 7.09 -17.19
C CYS A 20 40.03 7.26 -18.72
N LYS A 21 41.20 7.09 -19.36
CA LYS A 21 41.36 7.23 -20.81
C LYS A 21 40.82 6.00 -21.56
N HIS A 22 41.01 4.79 -21.03
CA HIS A 22 40.42 3.57 -21.58
C HIS A 22 38.89 3.55 -21.47
N ILE A 23 38.33 3.88 -20.30
CA ILE A 23 36.86 3.87 -20.08
C ILE A 23 36.14 4.82 -21.05
N ARG A 24 36.70 6.02 -21.30
CA ARG A 24 36.15 6.98 -22.27
C ARG A 24 36.18 6.46 -23.71
N GLY A 25 37.22 5.72 -24.10
CA GLY A 25 37.31 5.07 -25.42
C GLY A 25 36.23 4.01 -25.62
N SER A 26 36.08 3.11 -24.64
CA SER A 26 35.08 2.03 -24.69
C SER A 26 33.64 2.56 -24.73
N LEU A 27 33.33 3.63 -23.97
CA LEU A 27 31.99 4.24 -24.01
C LEU A 27 31.66 4.84 -25.38
N ALA A 28 32.62 5.51 -26.04
CA ALA A 28 32.40 6.11 -27.35
C ALA A 28 32.07 5.06 -28.42
N ILE A 29 32.79 3.92 -28.41
CA ILE A 29 32.54 2.80 -29.32
C ILE A 29 31.12 2.22 -29.11
N LEU A 30 30.68 2.06 -27.85
CA LEU A 30 29.35 1.54 -27.54
C LEU A 30 28.22 2.46 -28.01
N VAL A 31 28.38 3.78 -27.84
CA VAL A 31 27.42 4.79 -28.33
C VAL A 31 27.31 4.77 -29.86
N ILE A 32 28.44 4.69 -30.57
CA ILE A 32 28.48 4.62 -32.04
C ILE A 32 27.79 3.34 -32.54
N ALA A 33 28.06 2.19 -31.91
CA ALA A 33 27.43 0.91 -32.25
C ALA A 33 25.90 0.95 -32.03
N THR A 34 25.43 1.58 -30.95
CA THR A 34 24.01 1.71 -30.65
C THR A 34 23.31 2.65 -31.63
N ALA A 35 23.94 3.78 -31.99
CA ALA A 35 23.43 4.70 -33.01
C ALA A 35 23.28 4.03 -34.39
N ALA A 36 24.26 3.21 -34.80
CA ALA A 36 24.20 2.44 -36.04
C ALA A 36 23.04 1.41 -36.05
N ALA A 37 22.76 0.77 -34.90
CA ALA A 37 21.63 -0.15 -34.75
C ALA A 37 20.26 0.57 -34.82
N SER A 38 20.14 1.77 -34.26
CA SER A 38 18.94 2.61 -34.41
C SER A 38 18.73 3.09 -35.85
N HIS A 39 19.81 3.39 -36.57
CA HIS A 39 19.72 3.92 -37.94
C HIS A 39 19.31 2.87 -38.99
N SER A 40 19.47 1.57 -38.70
CA SER A 40 18.99 0.48 -39.55
C SER A 40 17.49 0.18 -39.34
N THR A 41 17.00 0.26 -38.10
CA THR A 41 15.59 0.03 -37.75
C THR A 41 14.65 1.17 -38.18
N LEU A 42 15.15 2.40 -38.26
CA LEU A 42 14.43 3.52 -38.90
C LEU A 42 14.31 3.39 -40.43
N ARG A 43 15.12 2.53 -41.07
CA ARG A 43 15.11 2.36 -42.53
C ARG A 43 14.08 1.32 -43.02
N THR A 44 13.63 0.42 -42.14
CA THR A 44 12.62 -0.61 -42.45
C THR A 44 11.18 -0.20 -42.13
N SER A 45 10.97 0.89 -41.40
CA SER A 45 9.66 1.37 -40.94
C SER A 45 8.99 2.37 -41.91
N ASN A 46 9.77 3.13 -42.69
CA ASN A 46 9.25 4.18 -43.58
C ASN A 46 8.53 3.70 -44.86
N THR A 47 8.46 2.40 -45.14
CA THR A 47 7.79 1.85 -46.34
C THR A 47 6.32 1.49 -46.16
N ARG A 48 5.73 1.71 -44.97
CA ARG A 48 4.31 1.36 -44.69
C ARG A 48 3.36 2.54 -44.41
N LEU A 49 3.85 3.78 -44.38
CA LEU A 49 3.05 4.98 -44.04
C LEU A 49 2.41 5.69 -45.25
N GLY A 50 2.49 5.12 -46.46
CA GLY A 50 2.05 5.76 -47.71
C GLY A 50 0.61 5.48 -48.19
N GLN A 51 -0.19 4.68 -47.48
CA GLN A 51 -1.47 4.15 -48.03
C GLN A 51 -2.74 4.36 -47.17
N PHE A 52 -2.69 5.13 -46.08
CA PHE A 52 -3.84 5.30 -45.16
C PHE A 52 -4.49 6.70 -45.12
N SER A 53 -4.29 7.52 -46.15
CA SER A 53 -4.88 8.88 -46.25
C SER A 53 -5.74 9.07 -47.52
N ARG A 54 -6.82 8.28 -47.68
CA ARG A 54 -7.85 8.55 -48.71
C ARG A 54 -9.19 7.82 -48.49
N ARG A 55 -9.94 8.13 -47.42
CA ARG A 55 -11.39 7.85 -47.26
C ARG A 55 -11.99 8.67 -46.10
N PHE A 56 -13.32 8.80 -46.08
CA PHE A 56 -14.14 9.58 -45.13
C PHE A 56 -14.00 11.12 -45.18
N ALA A 57 -14.49 11.67 -46.30
CA ALA A 57 -15.28 12.90 -46.26
C ALA A 57 -16.73 12.56 -46.65
N SER A 58 -17.67 13.48 -46.37
CA SER A 58 -19.08 13.46 -46.83
C SER A 58 -20.02 12.39 -46.24
N SER A 59 -20.75 12.75 -45.16
CA SER A 59 -22.23 12.61 -45.07
C SER A 59 -22.77 13.08 -43.71
N ALA A 60 -23.35 14.28 -43.65
CA ALA A 60 -24.14 14.76 -42.51
C ALA A 60 -25.06 15.92 -42.90
N MET A 61 -26.30 15.63 -43.35
CA MET A 61 -27.34 16.66 -43.46
C MET A 61 -28.75 16.06 -43.39
N ARG A 62 -29.64 16.72 -42.63
CA ARG A 62 -31.09 16.44 -42.51
C ARG A 62 -31.40 15.12 -41.76
N ARG A 63 -32.54 14.98 -41.06
CA ARG A 63 -33.76 15.80 -41.00
C ARG A 63 -34.35 15.84 -39.58
N SER A 64 -35.35 16.69 -39.36
CA SER A 64 -35.96 16.98 -38.04
C SER A 64 -37.29 16.24 -37.80
N THR A 65 -37.67 16.16 -36.51
CA THR A 65 -39.05 16.02 -35.98
C THR A 65 -39.94 14.85 -36.42
N THR A 66 -40.41 14.11 -35.40
CA THR A 66 -41.86 14.12 -35.12
C THR A 66 -42.12 13.94 -33.62
N ARG A 67 -43.28 14.41 -33.15
CA ARG A 67 -43.71 14.44 -31.75
C ARG A 67 -45.00 13.63 -31.65
N LYS A 68 -45.12 12.71 -30.70
CA LYS A 68 -46.42 12.15 -30.29
C LYS A 68 -46.57 12.20 -28.78
N VAL A 69 -47.63 12.86 -28.36
CA VAL A 69 -48.20 12.79 -27.01
C VAL A 69 -49.08 11.53 -26.98
N ASN A 70 -49.21 10.90 -25.82
CA ASN A 70 -50.42 10.15 -25.50
C ASN A 70 -50.78 10.42 -24.03
N ILE A 71 -52.04 10.79 -23.80
CA ILE A 71 -52.64 10.98 -22.47
C ILE A 71 -53.81 10.01 -22.42
N GLN A 72 -53.99 9.29 -21.32
CA GLN A 72 -55.28 8.68 -20.99
C GLN A 72 -55.46 8.60 -19.48
N THR A 73 -56.71 8.73 -19.05
CA THR A 73 -57.12 9.08 -17.68
C THR A 73 -58.39 8.34 -17.28
N THR A 74 -58.40 7.81 -16.06
CA THR A 74 -59.55 7.37 -15.24
C THR A 74 -58.99 7.28 -13.80
N GLU A 75 -59.56 7.81 -12.70
CA GLU A 75 -60.96 7.84 -12.20
C GLU A 75 -61.49 6.43 -11.88
N THR A 76 -62.07 6.09 -10.71
CA THR A 76 -62.64 6.88 -9.58
C THR A 76 -62.53 6.02 -8.27
N SER A 77 -62.99 6.32 -7.03
CA SER A 77 -63.80 7.41 -6.42
C SER A 77 -63.70 7.41 -4.87
N VAL A 78 -63.77 8.60 -4.27
CA VAL A 78 -64.57 9.00 -3.05
C VAL A 78 -64.67 8.04 -1.84
N ILE A 79 -64.21 8.50 -0.66
CA ILE A 79 -65.02 8.56 0.59
C ILE A 79 -64.74 9.87 1.37
N ARG A 80 -65.83 10.57 1.72
CA ARG A 80 -66.09 11.67 2.69
C ARG A 80 -64.96 12.42 3.42
N GLU A 81 -65.15 13.74 3.48
CA GLU A 81 -64.65 14.67 4.51
C GLU A 81 -65.61 14.75 5.71
N ASP A 82 -65.14 15.22 6.86
CA ASP A 82 -65.89 16.18 7.70
C ASP A 82 -64.95 16.91 8.70
N ASN A 83 -64.93 18.25 8.63
CA ASN A 83 -64.77 19.24 9.73
C ASN A 83 -63.86 18.91 10.96
N LEU A 84 -62.83 19.71 11.31
CA LEU A 84 -62.90 21.14 11.69
C LEU A 84 -61.53 21.86 11.78
N GLU A 85 -61.61 23.20 11.86
CA GLU A 85 -60.63 24.18 12.37
C GLU A 85 -59.24 24.39 11.73
N ASN A 86 -58.90 25.68 11.56
CA ASN A 86 -57.67 26.18 10.97
C ASN A 86 -57.34 27.59 11.51
N PRO A 87 -56.25 27.74 12.26
CA PRO A 87 -55.55 29.01 12.34
C PRO A 87 -54.05 28.90 12.01
N GLY A 88 -53.48 29.95 11.41
CA GLY A 88 -52.02 30.13 11.36
C GLY A 88 -51.27 29.42 10.23
N ARG A 89 -51.68 29.62 8.96
CA ARG A 89 -50.95 29.15 7.77
C ARG A 89 -49.63 29.92 7.54
N ILE A 90 -48.65 29.74 8.43
CA ILE A 90 -47.25 30.06 8.14
C ILE A 90 -46.83 29.15 6.99
N GLN A 91 -46.46 29.73 5.85
CA GLN A 91 -45.87 28.97 4.75
C GLN A 91 -44.43 28.59 5.11
N THR A 92 -44.26 27.55 5.91
CA THR A 92 -43.00 26.80 5.95
C THR A 92 -42.79 26.18 4.58
N SER A 93 -41.99 26.86 3.75
CA SER A 93 -41.61 26.36 2.44
C SER A 93 -40.86 25.05 2.64
N LYS A 94 -41.53 23.93 2.36
CA LYS A 94 -40.90 22.61 2.26
C LYS A 94 -39.96 22.62 1.05
N MET A 95 -38.79 23.23 1.21
CA MET A 95 -37.61 22.89 0.43
C MET A 95 -37.29 21.43 0.77
N GLY A 96 -37.91 20.53 0.03
CA GLY A 96 -37.66 19.10 0.13
C GLY A 96 -36.19 18.87 -0.17
N SER A 97 -35.40 18.67 0.87
CA SER A 97 -34.00 18.24 0.75
C SER A 97 -33.99 16.92 0.01
N GLN A 98 -33.72 16.96 -1.29
CA GLN A 98 -33.47 15.77 -2.08
C GLN A 98 -32.17 15.17 -1.56
N ARG A 99 -32.27 14.26 -0.57
CA ARG A 99 -31.17 13.42 -0.12
C ARG A 99 -30.55 12.80 -1.38
N ARG A 100 -29.30 13.14 -1.65
CA ARG A 100 -28.56 12.56 -2.76
C ARG A 100 -28.43 11.06 -2.53
N GLU A 101 -28.53 10.29 -3.59
CA GLU A 101 -28.14 8.87 -3.56
C GLU A 101 -26.71 8.76 -2.99
N PRO A 102 -26.46 7.89 -2.00
CA PRO A 102 -25.12 7.71 -1.44
C PRO A 102 -24.15 7.23 -2.54
N PHE A 103 -23.05 7.97 -2.71
CA PHE A 103 -21.99 7.65 -3.67
C PHE A 103 -20.63 7.84 -3.02
N HIS A 104 -19.89 6.74 -2.86
CA HIS A 104 -18.58 6.73 -2.20
C HIS A 104 -17.42 6.81 -3.20
N VAL A 105 -16.32 7.48 -2.81
CA VAL A 105 -15.10 7.55 -3.63
C VAL A 105 -13.87 7.16 -2.82
N HIS A 106 -13.33 5.96 -3.08
CA HIS A 106 -12.05 5.52 -2.55
C HIS A 106 -10.91 5.98 -3.45
N VAL A 107 -9.83 6.54 -2.88
CA VAL A 107 -8.68 7.05 -3.62
C VAL A 107 -7.41 6.32 -3.18
N GLY A 108 -6.82 5.53 -4.09
CA GLY A 108 -5.58 4.78 -3.86
C GLY A 108 -5.75 3.26 -3.96
N ALA A 109 -5.67 2.72 -5.18
CA ALA A 109 -5.67 1.27 -5.44
C ALA A 109 -4.32 0.60 -5.08
N GLY A 110 -3.75 0.94 -3.93
CA GLY A 110 -2.56 0.33 -3.35
C GLY A 110 -2.81 -1.09 -2.82
N LYS A 111 -1.78 -1.75 -2.27
CA LYS A 111 -1.92 -3.08 -1.68
C LYS A 111 -2.96 -3.11 -0.54
N LEU A 112 -2.93 -2.10 0.33
CA LEU A 112 -3.86 -1.94 1.46
C LEU A 112 -5.26 -1.47 1.00
N GLY A 113 -5.32 -0.50 0.07
CA GLY A 113 -6.57 -0.03 -0.51
C GLY A 113 -7.38 -1.14 -1.18
N LEU A 114 -6.72 -2.05 -1.92
CA LEU A 114 -7.39 -3.20 -2.55
C LEU A 114 -7.55 -4.41 -1.61
N GLY A 115 -6.59 -4.67 -0.72
CA GLY A 115 -6.56 -5.86 0.14
C GLY A 115 -7.23 -5.69 1.50
N LEU A 116 -7.83 -4.54 1.81
CA LEU A 116 -8.58 -4.29 3.05
C LEU A 116 -9.72 -3.29 2.81
N VAL A 117 -9.41 -2.09 2.30
CA VAL A 117 -10.38 -0.98 2.30
C VAL A 117 -11.51 -1.23 1.29
N LEU A 118 -11.18 -1.61 0.06
CA LEU A 118 -12.16 -1.98 -0.97
C LEU A 118 -13.03 -3.18 -0.56
N ASP A 119 -12.41 -4.19 0.06
CA ASP A 119 -13.08 -5.38 0.55
C ASP A 119 -14.17 -5.00 1.58
N SER A 120 -13.82 -4.17 2.57
CA SER A 120 -14.80 -3.63 3.53
C SER A 120 -15.87 -2.72 2.90
N ILE A 121 -15.54 -1.97 1.83
CA ILE A 121 -16.53 -1.17 1.07
C ILE A 121 -17.54 -2.10 0.40
N GLN A 122 -17.09 -3.18 -0.24
CA GLN A 122 -17.98 -4.15 -0.89
C GLN A 122 -18.83 -4.92 0.13
N GLN A 123 -18.27 -5.26 1.30
CA GLN A 123 -18.97 -5.93 2.39
C GLN A 123 -19.98 -5.02 3.14
N SER A 124 -19.85 -3.69 3.05
CA SER A 124 -20.78 -2.73 3.66
C SER A 124 -22.19 -2.67 3.03
N GLY A 125 -22.40 -3.31 1.87
CA GLY A 125 -23.59 -3.07 1.04
C GLY A 125 -23.55 -1.76 0.24
N CYS A 126 -22.46 -0.97 0.33
CA CYS A 126 -22.21 0.14 -0.58
C CYS A 126 -21.96 -0.40 -1.99
N HIS A 127 -23.00 -0.47 -2.81
CA HIS A 127 -22.92 -0.93 -4.20
C HIS A 127 -22.53 0.18 -5.20
N ASP A 128 -22.73 1.44 -4.82
CA ASP A 128 -22.47 2.60 -5.69
C ASP A 128 -21.24 3.39 -5.22
N PHE A 129 -20.06 2.95 -5.68
CA PHE A 129 -18.79 3.59 -5.38
C PHE A 129 -17.87 3.68 -6.60
N ALA A 130 -16.82 4.49 -6.49
CA ALA A 130 -15.69 4.50 -7.41
C ALA A 130 -14.36 4.34 -6.66
N VAL A 131 -13.52 3.40 -7.13
CA VAL A 131 -12.09 3.36 -6.82
C VAL A 131 -11.36 4.25 -7.83
N VAL A 132 -10.53 5.17 -7.33
CA VAL A 132 -9.75 6.11 -8.12
C VAL A 132 -8.26 5.84 -7.94
N GLN A 133 -7.52 5.83 -9.05
CA GLN A 133 -6.09 5.61 -9.05
C GLN A 133 -5.40 6.42 -10.16
N ARG A 134 -4.25 7.04 -9.82
CA ARG A 134 -3.36 7.66 -10.80
C ARG A 134 -2.81 6.59 -11.76
N PRO A 135 -2.89 6.77 -13.09
CA PRO A 135 -2.23 5.93 -14.08
C PRO A 135 -0.74 5.73 -13.78
N SER A 136 -0.21 4.56 -14.11
CA SER A 136 1.22 4.27 -13.99
C SER A 136 1.58 3.08 -14.89
N ALA A 137 2.88 2.75 -14.98
CA ALA A 137 3.35 1.61 -15.75
C ALA A 137 2.68 0.27 -15.33
N ALA A 138 2.29 0.12 -14.07
CA ALA A 138 1.63 -1.08 -13.54
C ALA A 138 0.16 -1.23 -14.00
N TRP A 139 -0.47 -0.17 -14.50
CA TRP A 139 -1.86 -0.15 -14.97
C TRP A 139 -1.96 -0.14 -16.51
N ARG A 140 -0.85 -0.26 -17.23
CA ARG A 140 -0.76 0.01 -18.67
C ARG A 140 -1.46 -1.06 -19.52
N SER A 141 -1.24 -2.33 -19.23
CA SER A 141 -1.88 -3.48 -19.91
C SER A 141 -3.39 -3.31 -20.00
N LEU A 142 -4.06 -3.06 -18.87
CA LEU A 142 -5.51 -2.81 -18.80
C LEU A 142 -6.03 -1.74 -19.78
N ILE A 143 -5.21 -0.73 -20.10
CA ILE A 143 -5.55 0.35 -21.03
C ILE A 143 -5.27 -0.09 -22.49
N GLU A 144 -4.14 -0.73 -22.74
CA GLU A 144 -3.68 -1.16 -24.08
C GLU A 144 -4.49 -2.36 -24.59
N ASP A 145 -4.71 -3.36 -23.75
CA ASP A 145 -5.57 -4.54 -23.97
C ASP A 145 -7.07 -4.19 -23.92
N ASN A 146 -7.40 -2.90 -23.73
CA ASN A 146 -8.76 -2.36 -23.82
C ASN A 146 -9.74 -3.07 -22.85
N VAL A 147 -9.31 -3.34 -21.62
CA VAL A 147 -10.10 -4.01 -20.58
C VAL A 147 -11.38 -3.21 -20.24
N LYS A 148 -12.43 -3.89 -19.79
CA LYS A 148 -13.78 -3.31 -19.56
C LYS A 148 -14.31 -3.51 -18.14
N LYS A 149 -13.81 -4.50 -17.42
CA LYS A 149 -14.12 -4.77 -16.01
C LYS A 149 -12.84 -5.09 -15.25
N ILE A 150 -12.83 -4.84 -13.95
CA ILE A 150 -11.78 -5.23 -13.02
C ILE A 150 -12.37 -6.16 -11.97
N SER A 151 -11.75 -7.32 -11.78
CA SER A 151 -12.04 -8.25 -10.68
C SER A 151 -10.86 -8.25 -9.72
N ILE A 152 -11.11 -8.27 -8.41
CA ILE A 152 -10.07 -8.34 -7.38
C ILE A 152 -10.09 -9.73 -6.76
N LEU A 153 -8.93 -10.38 -6.71
CA LEU A 153 -8.73 -11.64 -5.97
C LEU A 153 -7.79 -11.38 -4.79
N VAL A 154 -8.29 -11.49 -3.56
CA VAL A 154 -7.48 -11.38 -2.34
C VAL A 154 -7.15 -12.80 -1.87
N ASN A 155 -5.85 -13.13 -1.80
CA ASN A 155 -5.36 -14.50 -1.57
C ASN A 155 -5.91 -15.59 -2.52
N GLY A 156 -6.48 -15.18 -3.67
CA GLY A 156 -7.13 -16.06 -4.65
C GLY A 156 -8.66 -16.04 -4.60
N GLU A 157 -9.25 -15.52 -3.51
CA GLU A 157 -10.70 -15.44 -3.32
C GLU A 157 -11.27 -14.13 -3.86
N ALA A 158 -12.50 -14.16 -4.39
CA ALA A 158 -13.09 -13.01 -5.07
C ALA A 158 -13.60 -11.93 -4.09
N SER A 159 -12.92 -10.78 -4.07
CA SER A 159 -13.35 -9.61 -3.30
C SER A 159 -14.45 -8.87 -4.07
N GLY A 160 -15.69 -9.24 -3.75
CA GLY A 160 -16.93 -8.58 -4.15
C GLY A 160 -17.22 -8.50 -5.66
N ALA A 161 -18.02 -7.51 -6.04
CA ALA A 161 -18.50 -7.35 -7.41
C ALA A 161 -17.47 -6.71 -8.36
N ALA A 162 -17.34 -7.27 -9.56
CA ALA A 162 -16.42 -6.78 -10.59
C ALA A 162 -16.77 -5.36 -11.07
N MET A 163 -15.81 -4.44 -10.93
CA MET A 163 -15.96 -3.01 -11.17
C MET A 163 -15.82 -2.65 -12.64
N LYS A 164 -16.50 -1.60 -13.11
CA LYS A 164 -16.38 -1.11 -14.48
C LYS A 164 -15.12 -0.26 -14.70
N LEU A 165 -14.21 -0.69 -15.58
CA LEU A 165 -13.01 0.08 -15.89
C LEU A 165 -13.33 1.34 -16.71
N LEU A 166 -12.82 2.49 -16.26
CA LEU A 166 -12.95 3.79 -16.89
C LEU A 166 -11.59 4.51 -16.91
N HIS A 167 -11.24 5.14 -18.04
CA HIS A 167 -9.97 5.83 -18.24
C HIS A 167 -10.08 6.93 -19.31
N GLY A 168 -9.04 7.73 -19.47
CA GLY A 168 -8.95 8.80 -20.47
C GLY A 168 -9.74 10.07 -20.10
N LYS A 169 -10.05 10.93 -21.08
CA LYS A 169 -10.67 12.25 -20.82
C LYS A 169 -12.20 12.24 -20.71
N CYS A 170 -12.87 11.15 -21.09
CA CYS A 170 -14.33 11.12 -21.33
C CYS A 170 -15.08 10.14 -20.40
N TRP A 171 -14.64 9.95 -19.16
CA TRP A 171 -15.32 9.10 -18.17
C TRP A 171 -16.27 9.84 -17.23
N THR A 172 -16.09 11.16 -17.03
CA THR A 172 -16.87 11.98 -16.08
C THR A 172 -18.37 12.00 -16.37
N SER A 173 -18.76 11.90 -17.65
CA SER A 173 -20.15 11.77 -18.13
C SER A 173 -20.70 10.33 -18.08
N LYS A 174 -19.82 9.33 -17.91
CA LYS A 174 -20.18 7.90 -17.80
C LYS A 174 -20.44 7.50 -16.34
N VAL A 175 -19.79 8.15 -15.37
CA VAL A 175 -20.05 7.97 -13.93
C VAL A 175 -21.33 8.69 -13.53
N ARG A 176 -22.32 7.90 -13.10
CA ARG A 176 -23.59 8.33 -12.51
C ARG A 176 -23.79 7.59 -11.19
N ALA A 177 -24.53 8.21 -10.27
CA ALA A 177 -24.98 7.51 -9.08
C ALA A 177 -25.98 6.38 -9.44
N GLY A 178 -26.17 5.45 -8.52
CA GLY A 178 -26.98 4.23 -8.67
C GLY A 178 -26.50 3.29 -9.79
N ARG A 179 -25.21 3.35 -10.20
CA ARG A 179 -24.69 2.65 -11.40
C ARG A 179 -23.23 2.18 -11.31
N GLY A 180 -22.63 2.24 -10.12
CA GLY A 180 -21.36 1.61 -9.80
C GLY A 180 -21.43 0.07 -9.74
N PRO A 181 -20.35 -0.57 -9.27
CA PRO A 181 -19.09 0.05 -8.85
C PRO A 181 -18.14 0.34 -10.03
N TYR A 182 -17.33 1.39 -9.91
CA TYR A 182 -16.40 1.86 -10.95
C TYR A 182 -14.93 1.72 -10.51
N PHE A 183 -14.04 1.44 -11.47
CA PHE A 183 -12.59 1.56 -11.30
C PHE A 183 -12.06 2.59 -12.29
N ILE A 184 -11.45 3.67 -11.78
CA ILE A 184 -11.16 4.89 -12.55
C ILE A 184 -9.66 5.19 -12.55
N LEU A 185 -9.05 5.03 -13.73
CA LEU A 185 -7.68 5.45 -14.00
C LEU A 185 -7.67 6.89 -14.54
N THR A 186 -7.30 7.85 -13.69
CA THR A 186 -7.29 9.29 -14.02
C THR A 186 -6.12 10.01 -13.36
N GLU A 187 -5.52 10.97 -14.07
CA GLU A 187 -4.66 11.95 -13.44
C GLU A 187 -5.46 12.87 -12.49
N THR A 188 -4.75 13.48 -11.56
CA THR A 188 -5.25 14.46 -10.60
C THR A 188 -5.60 15.79 -11.29
N GLY A 189 -6.69 16.44 -10.86
CA GLY A 189 -7.17 17.70 -11.42
C GLY A 189 -8.68 17.72 -11.67
N THR A 190 -9.13 18.55 -12.62
CA THR A 190 -10.56 18.84 -12.90
C THR A 190 -11.49 17.61 -13.03
N PRO A 191 -11.10 16.50 -13.69
CA PRO A 191 -11.95 15.31 -13.75
C PRO A 191 -12.24 14.71 -12.36
N LEU A 192 -11.25 14.70 -11.48
CA LEU A 192 -11.38 14.18 -10.13
C LEU A 192 -12.17 15.14 -9.22
N ILE A 193 -12.00 16.46 -9.38
CA ILE A 193 -12.85 17.47 -8.71
C ILE A 193 -14.33 17.26 -9.12
N SER A 194 -14.61 17.02 -10.40
CA SER A 194 -15.97 16.75 -10.90
C SER A 194 -16.59 15.45 -10.34
N LEU A 195 -15.76 14.45 -10.00
CA LEU A 195 -16.18 13.24 -9.29
C LEU A 195 -16.45 13.53 -7.81
N ALA A 196 -15.54 14.24 -7.15
CA ALA A 196 -15.64 14.62 -5.74
C ALA A 196 -16.83 15.58 -5.44
N GLN A 197 -17.27 16.37 -6.43
CA GLN A 197 -18.51 17.15 -6.33
C GLN A 197 -19.79 16.29 -6.28
N LYS A 198 -19.75 15.06 -6.81
CA LYS A 198 -20.86 14.10 -6.75
C LYS A 198 -20.88 13.32 -5.43
N ALA A 199 -19.70 13.00 -4.90
CA ALA A 199 -19.52 12.15 -3.71
C ALA A 199 -20.25 12.67 -2.46
N THR A 200 -20.75 11.70 -1.68
CA THR A 200 -21.31 11.90 -0.33
C THR A 200 -20.31 11.52 0.75
N SER A 201 -19.38 10.59 0.47
CA SER A 201 -18.23 10.29 1.33
C SER A 201 -17.02 9.84 0.51
N PHE A 202 -15.84 9.90 1.12
CA PHE A 202 -14.55 9.54 0.55
C PHE A 202 -13.78 8.59 1.46
N SER A 203 -12.84 7.83 0.93
CA SER A 203 -11.78 7.20 1.72
C SER A 203 -10.45 7.22 0.95
N CYS A 204 -9.31 7.08 1.63
CA CYS A 204 -8.00 7.08 0.95
C CYS A 204 -7.01 6.07 1.53
N SER A 205 -6.11 5.57 0.68
CA SER A 205 -4.93 4.79 1.09
C SER A 205 -3.78 5.03 0.10
N LEU A 206 -3.08 6.14 0.30
CA LEU A 206 -2.20 6.82 -0.66
C LEU A 206 -0.75 6.97 -0.20
N LYS A 207 -0.47 6.88 1.11
CA LYS A 207 0.82 7.28 1.70
C LYS A 207 1.20 8.69 1.24
N ASN A 208 2.35 8.83 0.58
CA ASN A 208 2.92 10.08 0.03
C ASN A 208 1.98 10.85 -0.93
N GLY A 209 0.89 10.24 -1.43
CA GLY A 209 -0.11 10.90 -2.30
C GLY A 209 -1.16 11.75 -1.56
N ILE A 210 -1.10 11.88 -0.24
CA ILE A 210 -2.12 12.57 0.56
C ILE A 210 -2.26 14.07 0.24
N SER A 211 -1.16 14.74 -0.15
CA SER A 211 -1.13 16.17 -0.52
C SER A 211 -1.80 16.47 -1.86
N ASP A 212 -1.72 15.56 -2.83
CA ASP A 212 -2.50 15.60 -4.07
C ASP A 212 -4.01 15.57 -3.77
N LEU A 213 -4.43 14.71 -2.82
CA LEU A 213 -5.82 14.60 -2.40
C LEU A 213 -6.29 15.84 -1.62
N LYS A 214 -5.48 16.36 -0.69
CA LYS A 214 -5.73 17.63 0.03
C LYS A 214 -6.04 18.77 -0.96
N SER A 215 -5.22 18.90 -2.00
CA SER A 215 -5.38 19.91 -3.06
C SER A 215 -6.70 19.77 -3.84
N VAL A 216 -7.11 18.53 -4.14
CA VAL A 216 -8.36 18.23 -4.86
C VAL A 216 -9.60 18.50 -4.00
N LEU A 217 -9.55 18.14 -2.71
CA LEU A 217 -10.67 18.33 -1.78
C LEU A 217 -10.81 19.79 -1.32
N GLY A 218 -9.69 20.52 -1.18
CA GLY A 218 -9.67 21.97 -0.96
C GLY A 218 -10.32 22.77 -2.11
N ALA A 219 -10.40 22.21 -3.32
CA ALA A 219 -11.08 22.79 -4.46
C ALA A 219 -12.62 22.55 -4.47
N LEU A 220 -13.17 21.77 -3.53
CA LEU A 220 -14.62 21.59 -3.40
C LEU A 220 -15.30 22.86 -2.86
N PRO A 221 -16.56 23.16 -3.27
CA PRO A 221 -17.32 24.24 -2.64
C PRO A 221 -17.58 23.91 -1.16
N LYS A 222 -17.51 24.93 -0.30
CA LYS A 222 -17.93 24.82 1.11
C LYS A 222 -19.39 24.39 1.22
N ARG A 223 -19.74 23.65 2.27
CA ARG A 223 -21.08 23.10 2.53
C ARG A 223 -21.42 23.25 4.00
N VAL A 224 -22.70 23.42 4.32
CA VAL A 224 -23.20 23.33 5.72
C VAL A 224 -22.98 21.93 6.27
N ASN A 225 -23.28 20.91 5.46
CA ASN A 225 -23.01 19.51 5.75
C ASN A 225 -21.92 19.01 4.78
N PRO A 226 -20.62 19.14 5.13
CA PRO A 226 -19.53 18.65 4.29
C PRO A 226 -19.45 17.10 4.29
N PRO A 227 -19.10 16.46 3.17
CA PRO A 227 -18.87 15.01 3.09
C PRO A 227 -17.71 14.57 3.97
N ARG A 228 -17.76 13.32 4.46
CA ARG A 228 -16.71 12.71 5.30
C ARG A 228 -15.62 12.06 4.46
N LEU A 229 -14.35 12.20 4.86
CA LEU A 229 -13.18 11.48 4.32
C LEU A 229 -12.62 10.55 5.39
N TYR A 230 -12.75 9.25 5.17
CA TYR A 230 -12.20 8.21 6.04
C TYR A 230 -10.73 7.93 5.65
N ALA A 231 -9.79 8.38 6.50
CA ALA A 231 -8.37 8.41 6.19
C ALA A 231 -7.69 7.08 6.57
N CYS A 232 -7.74 6.10 5.67
CA CYS A 232 -7.19 4.75 5.85
C CYS A 232 -5.68 4.67 5.53
N GLU A 233 -4.89 5.50 6.21
CA GLU A 233 -3.44 5.56 6.10
C GLU A 233 -2.74 4.86 7.29
N ASN A 234 -1.46 4.54 7.13
CA ASN A 234 -0.61 4.01 8.22
C ASN A 234 0.18 5.10 8.97
N ASP A 235 0.06 6.34 8.53
CA ASP A 235 0.85 7.49 8.95
C ASP A 235 -0.06 8.43 9.76
N LYS A 236 0.13 8.47 11.08
CA LYS A 236 -0.71 9.28 11.98
C LYS A 236 -0.52 10.77 11.70
N ASP A 237 0.73 11.19 11.57
CA ASP A 237 1.13 12.58 11.46
C ASP A 237 0.58 13.18 10.16
N ALA A 238 0.57 12.40 9.07
CA ALA A 238 -0.09 12.77 7.82
C ALA A 238 -1.64 12.86 7.93
N ILE A 239 -2.29 12.00 8.71
CA ILE A 239 -3.73 12.11 9.01
C ILE A 239 -4.02 13.37 9.85
N GLU A 240 -3.13 13.70 10.80
CA GLU A 240 -3.27 14.86 11.68
C GLU A 240 -3.05 16.18 10.92
N GLU A 241 -2.06 16.25 10.03
CA GLU A 241 -1.86 17.38 9.09
C GLU A 241 -3.09 17.56 8.17
N LEU A 242 -3.64 16.45 7.65
CA LEU A 242 -4.82 16.50 6.79
C LEU A 242 -6.07 16.95 7.56
N SER A 243 -6.24 16.50 8.80
CA SER A 243 -7.39 16.84 9.65
C SER A 243 -7.38 18.31 10.07
N ASN A 244 -6.20 18.86 10.36
CA ASN A 244 -6.00 20.25 10.75
C ASN A 244 -5.87 21.22 9.55
N SER A 245 -5.99 20.73 8.31
CA SER A 245 -5.85 21.52 7.07
C SER A 245 -6.85 22.68 6.97
N PRO A 246 -6.41 23.95 6.95
CA PRO A 246 -7.28 25.10 6.71
C PRO A 246 -7.96 25.06 5.33
N GLU A 247 -7.35 24.40 4.35
CA GLU A 247 -7.89 24.25 3.00
C GLU A 247 -9.16 23.37 2.97
N LEU A 248 -9.25 22.35 3.83
CA LEU A 248 -10.40 21.43 3.89
C LEU A 248 -11.56 21.95 4.75
N LYS A 249 -11.33 22.97 5.58
CA LYS A 249 -12.33 23.53 6.50
C LYS A 249 -13.63 23.93 5.78
N ASP A 250 -14.75 23.45 6.32
CA ASP A 250 -16.13 23.56 5.80
C ASP A 250 -16.36 22.89 4.42
N ARG A 251 -15.40 22.09 3.90
CA ARG A 251 -15.50 21.39 2.60
C ARG A 251 -15.56 19.87 2.76
N VAL A 252 -14.80 19.33 3.72
CA VAL A 252 -14.70 17.90 4.03
C VAL A 252 -14.50 17.74 5.55
N VAL A 253 -15.17 16.79 6.19
CA VAL A 253 -14.80 16.33 7.55
C VAL A 253 -13.78 15.21 7.39
N VAL A 254 -12.58 15.36 7.94
CA VAL A 254 -11.60 14.25 7.97
C VAL A 254 -11.92 13.37 9.17
N VAL A 255 -11.99 12.07 8.93
CA VAL A 255 -12.29 11.02 9.91
C VAL A 255 -11.06 10.11 9.98
N PRO A 256 -10.27 10.18 11.07
CA PRO A 256 -9.14 9.28 11.25
C PRO A 256 -9.60 7.81 11.27
N CYS A 257 -8.86 6.94 10.59
CA CYS A 257 -9.08 5.50 10.66
C CYS A 257 -7.79 4.78 11.03
N MET A 258 -7.81 3.99 12.11
CA MET A 258 -6.72 3.04 12.37
C MET A 258 -6.92 1.85 11.44
N VAL A 259 -5.94 1.57 10.57
CA VAL A 259 -5.97 0.41 9.67
C VAL A 259 -4.80 -0.54 9.87
N ASP A 260 -5.07 -1.84 9.88
CA ASP A 260 -4.07 -2.90 10.07
C ASP A 260 -4.38 -4.10 9.16
N ARG A 261 -3.51 -4.38 8.17
CA ARG A 261 -3.40 -5.65 7.45
C ARG A 261 -2.06 -5.69 6.71
N ILE A 262 -1.35 -6.82 6.78
CA ILE A 262 -0.07 -7.03 6.10
C ILE A 262 -0.35 -7.44 4.65
N SER A 263 -0.37 -6.47 3.73
CA SER A 263 -0.54 -6.73 2.28
C SER A 263 0.82 -6.90 1.59
N SER A 264 1.19 -8.15 1.30
CA SER A 264 2.51 -8.56 0.80
C SER A 264 2.71 -8.31 -0.70
N SER A 265 1.70 -8.50 -1.55
CA SER A 265 1.82 -8.37 -3.01
C SER A 265 0.63 -7.66 -3.67
N ARG A 266 0.81 -7.25 -4.94
CA ARG A 266 -0.28 -6.87 -5.86
C ARG A 266 0.21 -7.05 -7.28
N ASP A 267 -0.40 -7.97 -8.01
CA ASP A 267 -0.16 -8.22 -9.45
C ASP A 267 -1.40 -7.86 -10.26
N ILE A 268 -1.22 -7.45 -11.52
CA ILE A 268 -2.27 -6.84 -12.36
C ILE A 268 -2.26 -7.54 -13.73
N GLY A 269 -3.17 -8.50 -13.90
CA GLY A 269 -3.37 -9.24 -15.14
C GLY A 269 -3.91 -8.35 -16.27
N SER A 270 -3.48 -8.65 -17.51
CA SER A 270 -3.97 -8.00 -18.74
C SER A 270 -5.43 -8.34 -19.07
N ASP A 271 -5.99 -9.38 -18.46
CA ASP A 271 -7.39 -9.78 -18.55
C ASP A 271 -8.35 -8.92 -17.69
N GLY A 272 -7.81 -8.15 -16.75
CA GLY A 272 -8.57 -7.37 -15.77
C GLY A 272 -8.68 -8.01 -14.39
N VAL A 273 -8.00 -9.13 -14.13
CA VAL A 273 -7.91 -9.73 -12.78
C VAL A 273 -6.72 -9.15 -12.03
N ILE A 274 -6.94 -8.68 -10.81
CA ILE A 274 -5.90 -8.14 -9.93
C ILE A 274 -5.75 -9.07 -8.74
N HIS A 275 -4.58 -9.68 -8.60
CA HIS A 275 -4.25 -10.56 -7.47
C HIS A 275 -3.59 -9.73 -6.36
N VAL A 276 -4.12 -9.82 -5.13
CA VAL A 276 -3.57 -9.14 -3.94
C VAL A 276 -3.22 -10.21 -2.91
N GLY A 277 -1.93 -10.33 -2.58
CA GLY A 277 -1.48 -11.16 -1.47
C GLY A 277 -1.54 -10.39 -0.16
N THR A 278 -2.15 -10.99 0.86
CA THR A 278 -2.13 -10.54 2.25
C THR A 278 -1.76 -11.70 3.17
N GLU A 279 -1.47 -11.38 4.43
CA GLU A 279 -1.61 -12.38 5.51
C GLU A 279 -3.01 -13.06 5.51
N PRO A 280 -3.17 -14.24 6.12
CA PRO A 280 -4.48 -14.90 6.25
C PRO A 280 -5.48 -14.15 7.12
N TRP A 281 -5.02 -13.29 8.03
CA TRP A 281 -5.89 -12.48 8.87
C TRP A 281 -6.63 -11.40 8.05
N HIS A 282 -7.92 -11.23 8.32
CA HIS A 282 -8.83 -10.40 7.52
C HIS A 282 -8.56 -8.89 7.62
N GLY A 283 -7.71 -8.46 8.56
CA GLY A 283 -7.38 -7.06 8.79
C GLY A 283 -8.41 -6.32 9.63
N GLN A 284 -8.07 -5.10 10.03
CA GLN A 284 -8.92 -4.25 10.87
C GLN A 284 -8.94 -2.81 10.35
N ILE A 285 -10.13 -2.21 10.34
CA ILE A 285 -10.39 -0.78 10.16
C ILE A 285 -11.17 -0.33 11.39
N VAL A 286 -10.55 0.45 12.26
CA VAL A 286 -11.27 1.15 13.33
C VAL A 286 -11.55 2.56 12.86
N VAL A 287 -12.83 2.90 12.71
CA VAL A 287 -13.27 4.27 12.49
C VAL A 287 -13.24 4.99 13.84
N LEU A 288 -12.40 6.03 13.93
CA LEU A 288 -12.26 6.83 15.14
C LEU A 288 -13.32 7.96 15.13
N PRO A 289 -13.80 8.44 16.29
CA PRO A 289 -14.84 9.46 16.35
C PRO A 289 -14.32 10.82 15.89
N THR A 290 -15.25 11.71 15.58
CA THR A 290 -14.99 13.16 15.49
C THR A 290 -16.10 13.92 16.21
N GLU A 291 -15.85 15.16 16.63
CA GLU A 291 -16.86 16.03 17.25
C GLU A 291 -18.15 16.15 16.40
N ALA A 292 -18.02 16.06 15.08
CA ALA A 292 -19.10 16.15 14.11
C ALA A 292 -19.96 14.87 14.00
N ASP A 293 -19.62 13.79 14.69
CA ASP A 293 -20.32 12.50 14.58
C ASP A 293 -21.68 12.54 15.25
N SER A 294 -21.78 13.31 16.34
CA SER A 294 -23.02 13.63 17.08
C SER A 294 -24.17 14.19 16.22
N ALA A 295 -23.87 14.71 15.02
CA ALA A 295 -24.83 15.30 14.08
C ALA A 295 -24.82 14.68 12.67
N SER A 296 -24.04 13.60 12.45
CA SER A 296 -23.76 13.08 11.11
C SER A 296 -24.68 11.91 10.69
N GLU A 297 -25.70 12.20 9.89
CA GLU A 297 -26.51 11.17 9.19
C GLU A 297 -25.74 10.38 8.10
N THR A 298 -24.46 10.66 7.86
CA THR A 298 -23.69 10.04 6.76
C THR A 298 -23.24 8.62 7.13
N PRO A 299 -23.71 7.56 6.44
CA PRO A 299 -23.30 6.19 6.77
C PRO A 299 -21.80 5.97 6.59
N ILE A 300 -21.23 5.11 7.45
CA ILE A 300 -19.86 4.62 7.30
C ILE A 300 -19.80 3.73 6.04
N PRO A 301 -18.85 3.95 5.11
CA PRO A 301 -18.78 3.24 3.83
C PRO A 301 -18.08 1.88 3.93
N PHE A 302 -17.98 1.31 5.13
CA PHE A 302 -17.24 0.08 5.43
C PHE A 302 -18.14 -0.86 6.24
N GLY A 303 -17.99 -2.17 6.03
CA GLY A 303 -18.63 -3.21 6.84
C GLY A 303 -17.89 -4.54 6.70
N GLY A 304 -18.47 -5.60 7.26
CA GLY A 304 -17.81 -6.89 7.45
C GLY A 304 -17.02 -6.96 8.76
N PRO A 305 -16.49 -8.15 9.13
CA PRO A 305 -15.88 -8.39 10.44
C PRO A 305 -14.57 -7.63 10.68
N SER A 306 -13.98 -7.05 9.62
CA SER A 306 -12.79 -6.19 9.74
C SER A 306 -13.09 -4.80 10.29
N VAL A 307 -14.35 -4.38 10.39
CA VAL A 307 -14.71 -2.99 10.74
C VAL A 307 -15.15 -2.88 12.19
N LEU A 308 -14.49 -2.00 12.94
CA LEU A 308 -14.90 -1.58 14.28
C LEU A 308 -15.21 -0.08 14.29
N THR A 309 -16.12 0.31 15.18
CA THR A 309 -16.42 1.71 15.50
C THR A 309 -16.19 1.91 16.99
N SER A 310 -15.28 2.80 17.37
CA SER A 310 -15.17 3.26 18.75
C SER A 310 -16.27 4.28 19.05
N GLU A 311 -16.94 4.13 20.18
CA GLU A 311 -17.99 5.03 20.67
C GLU A 311 -17.43 6.30 21.33
N THR A 312 -16.17 6.24 21.78
CA THR A 312 -15.49 7.32 22.52
C THR A 312 -14.05 7.51 22.08
N ASP A 313 -13.53 8.72 22.25
CA ASP A 313 -12.11 9.05 21.96
C ASP A 313 -11.15 8.22 22.82
N ALA A 314 -11.57 7.79 24.02
CA ALA A 314 -10.77 6.92 24.87
C ALA A 314 -10.59 5.52 24.23
N GLN A 315 -11.67 4.91 23.73
CA GLN A 315 -11.60 3.65 22.98
C GLN A 315 -10.79 3.83 21.68
N ALA A 316 -10.96 4.96 20.99
CA ALA A 316 -10.24 5.29 19.76
C ALA A 316 -8.71 5.35 19.96
N ASN A 317 -8.28 6.07 21.01
CA ASN A 317 -6.88 6.14 21.42
C ASN A 317 -6.36 4.76 21.88
N TYR A 318 -7.17 3.98 22.60
CA TYR A 318 -6.83 2.61 22.95
C TYR A 318 -6.57 1.73 21.72
N PHE A 319 -7.42 1.77 20.69
CA PHE A 319 -7.20 1.00 19.46
C PHE A 319 -5.93 1.44 18.71
N ALA A 320 -5.64 2.74 18.65
CA ALA A 320 -4.42 3.27 18.04
C ALA A 320 -3.16 2.79 18.77
N GLU A 321 -3.14 2.92 20.11
CA GLU A 321 -2.05 2.47 20.97
C GLU A 321 -1.89 0.94 20.97
N ARG A 322 -3.01 0.19 20.93
CA ARG A 322 -3.02 -1.28 20.83
C ARG A 322 -2.26 -1.76 19.60
N LYS A 323 -2.54 -1.17 18.42
CA LYS A 323 -1.80 -1.45 17.19
C LYS A 323 -0.34 -0.96 17.29
N LEU A 324 -0.10 0.22 17.85
CA LEU A 324 1.24 0.81 17.97
C LEU A 324 2.18 -0.08 18.80
N LEU A 325 1.69 -0.66 19.90
CA LEU A 325 2.47 -1.53 20.77
C LEU A 325 2.44 -2.99 20.28
N LEU A 326 1.28 -3.62 20.13
CA LEU A 326 1.19 -5.07 19.91
C LEU A 326 1.50 -5.52 18.47
N VAL A 327 1.33 -4.66 17.46
CA VAL A 327 1.65 -5.00 16.07
C VAL A 327 2.94 -4.30 15.63
N ASN A 328 2.96 -2.96 15.70
CA ASN A 328 4.11 -2.16 15.29
C ASN A 328 5.31 -2.31 16.24
N GLY A 329 5.07 -2.46 17.55
CA GLY A 329 6.10 -2.70 18.55
C GLY A 329 6.63 -4.13 18.48
N ALA A 330 5.78 -5.15 18.30
CA ALA A 330 6.23 -6.53 18.16
C ALA A 330 7.10 -6.75 16.89
N HIS A 331 6.73 -6.16 15.74
CA HIS A 331 7.63 -6.07 14.57
C HIS A 331 8.96 -5.38 14.92
N THR A 332 8.95 -4.34 15.76
CA THR A 332 10.16 -3.62 16.17
C THR A 332 11.04 -4.49 17.09
N THR A 333 10.45 -5.26 18.01
CA THR A 333 11.15 -6.29 18.81
C THR A 333 11.79 -7.34 17.90
N LEU A 334 11.06 -7.87 16.91
CA LEU A 334 11.61 -8.81 15.93
C LEU A 334 12.80 -8.21 15.16
N ALA A 335 12.73 -6.94 14.74
CA ALA A 335 13.82 -6.28 14.03
C ALA A 335 15.07 -6.10 14.91
N PHE A 336 14.94 -5.62 16.15
CA PHE A 336 16.09 -5.49 17.06
C PHE A 336 16.65 -6.84 17.52
N LEU A 337 15.80 -7.85 17.73
CA LEU A 337 16.25 -9.22 18.02
C LEU A 337 17.00 -9.83 16.83
N THR A 338 16.57 -9.56 15.60
CA THR A 338 17.28 -9.94 14.38
C THR A 338 18.65 -9.25 14.32
N LEU A 339 18.71 -7.93 14.48
CA LEU A 339 19.98 -7.18 14.42
C LEU A 339 20.98 -7.60 15.50
N THR A 340 20.51 -7.83 16.73
CA THR A 340 21.39 -8.30 17.82
C THR A 340 21.86 -9.74 17.63
N GLN A 341 21.10 -10.60 16.95
CA GLN A 341 21.58 -11.91 16.51
C GLN A 341 22.61 -11.80 15.37
N GLU A 342 22.37 -11.00 14.34
CA GLU A 342 23.31 -10.85 13.23
C GLU A 342 24.63 -10.21 13.67
N LEU A 343 24.59 -9.22 14.58
CA LEU A 343 25.78 -8.64 15.20
C LEU A 343 26.61 -9.67 15.99
N ARG A 344 25.97 -10.69 16.59
CA ARG A 344 26.66 -11.80 17.29
C ARG A 344 27.23 -12.86 16.35
N LYS A 345 26.70 -13.00 15.15
CA LYS A 345 27.19 -13.92 14.09
C LYS A 345 28.31 -13.27 13.26
N SER A 346 28.27 -11.96 13.12
CA SER A 346 29.20 -11.15 12.34
C SER A 346 30.60 -11.08 12.98
N THR A 347 31.64 -11.24 12.15
CA THR A 347 33.02 -10.85 12.52
C THR A 347 33.29 -9.37 12.24
N THR A 348 32.41 -8.68 11.51
CA THR A 348 32.48 -7.24 11.28
C THR A 348 31.99 -6.48 12.51
N SER A 349 32.75 -5.46 12.94
CA SER A 349 32.34 -4.55 14.01
C SER A 349 31.03 -3.83 13.68
N LEU A 350 30.33 -3.34 14.70
CA LEU A 350 29.10 -2.57 14.53
C LEU A 350 29.28 -1.37 13.60
N GLU A 351 30.46 -0.73 13.62
CA GLU A 351 30.85 0.37 12.73
C GLU A 351 30.87 -0.02 11.23
N GLY A 352 31.21 -1.28 10.92
CA GLY A 352 31.17 -1.82 9.55
C GLY A 352 29.84 -2.46 9.15
N MET A 353 28.90 -2.64 10.09
CA MET A 353 27.56 -3.19 9.81
C MET A 353 26.66 -2.14 9.14
N GLU A 354 25.90 -2.52 8.11
CA GLU A 354 24.86 -1.64 7.56
C GLU A 354 23.69 -1.55 8.56
N LEU A 355 23.32 -0.34 8.97
CA LEU A 355 22.27 -0.10 9.97
C LEU A 355 21.12 0.71 9.38
N PRO A 356 19.89 0.15 9.27
CA PRO A 356 19.45 -1.17 9.75
C PRO A 356 19.77 -2.37 8.82
N GLY A 357 20.35 -2.17 7.63
CA GLY A 357 20.54 -3.23 6.63
C GLY A 357 19.22 -3.87 6.17
N ASP A 358 19.27 -4.95 5.39
CA ASP A 358 18.09 -5.70 4.90
C ASP A 358 18.11 -7.16 5.37
N PHE A 359 18.34 -7.38 6.67
CA PHE A 359 18.32 -8.72 7.27
C PHE A 359 16.89 -9.24 7.39
N LYS A 360 16.66 -10.52 7.04
CA LYS A 360 15.32 -11.11 7.04
C LYS A 360 14.76 -11.22 8.47
N LEU A 361 13.48 -10.87 8.62
CA LEU A 361 12.63 -11.14 9.78
C LEU A 361 12.87 -12.55 10.38
N LEU A 362 13.17 -12.65 11.67
CA LEU A 362 12.93 -13.87 12.45
C LEU A 362 11.45 -14.28 12.29
N ASP A 363 11.25 -15.56 11.98
CA ASP A 363 9.95 -16.18 11.69
C ASP A 363 9.50 -16.92 12.97
N TYR A 364 8.39 -16.50 13.59
CA TYR A 364 7.99 -16.96 14.93
C TYR A 364 7.68 -18.47 14.95
N ASP A 365 7.11 -19.02 13.88
CA ASP A 365 6.78 -20.45 13.79
C ASP A 365 8.07 -21.29 13.70
N ARG A 366 9.12 -20.76 13.08
CA ARG A 366 10.45 -21.41 12.91
C ARG A 366 11.45 -21.07 14.01
N ALA A 367 11.12 -20.15 14.90
CA ALA A 367 11.98 -19.73 15.99
C ALA A 367 12.20 -20.88 17.00
N ASP A 368 13.34 -20.86 17.69
CA ASP A 368 13.53 -21.73 18.85
C ASP A 368 12.65 -21.29 20.04
N GLU A 369 12.41 -22.20 20.99
CA GLU A 369 11.53 -21.93 22.13
C GLU A 369 12.06 -20.81 23.05
N SER A 370 13.37 -20.54 23.04
CA SER A 370 13.95 -19.38 23.75
C SER A 370 13.51 -18.07 23.09
N THR A 371 13.63 -17.98 21.77
CA THR A 371 13.19 -16.85 20.96
C THR A 371 11.67 -16.65 21.04
N LYS A 372 10.88 -17.72 21.03
CA LYS A 372 9.42 -17.64 21.24
C LYS A 372 9.07 -17.12 22.65
N ARG A 373 9.75 -17.59 23.70
CA ARG A 373 9.57 -17.09 25.08
C ARG A 373 9.91 -15.60 25.19
N ILE A 374 11.02 -15.14 24.58
CA ILE A 374 11.39 -13.71 24.52
C ILE A 374 10.30 -12.90 23.82
N LEU A 375 9.82 -13.35 22.65
CA LEU A 375 8.79 -12.64 21.90
C LEU A 375 7.44 -12.60 22.64
N TRP A 376 7.08 -13.67 23.35
CA TRP A 376 5.88 -13.70 24.18
C TRP A 376 5.98 -12.81 25.42
N ALA A 377 7.12 -12.79 26.10
CA ALA A 377 7.40 -11.84 27.18
C ALA A 377 7.23 -10.39 26.73
N TRP A 378 7.79 -10.04 25.56
CA TRP A 378 7.65 -8.72 24.95
C TRP A 378 6.22 -8.36 24.51
N SER A 379 5.35 -9.35 24.30
CA SER A 379 3.91 -9.14 24.09
C SER A 379 3.17 -8.91 25.42
N LEU A 380 3.41 -9.74 26.44
CA LEU A 380 2.77 -9.59 27.76
C LEU A 380 3.17 -8.27 28.45
N ALA A 381 4.43 -7.84 28.36
CA ALA A 381 4.88 -6.55 28.86
C ALA A 381 4.11 -5.36 28.25
N ARG A 382 3.72 -5.47 26.97
CA ARG A 382 2.92 -4.46 26.28
C ARG A 382 1.43 -4.56 26.59
N CYS A 383 0.90 -5.75 26.86
CA CYS A 383 -0.45 -5.91 27.42
C CYS A 383 -0.57 -5.23 28.79
N HIS A 384 0.42 -5.42 29.66
CA HIS A 384 0.52 -4.74 30.96
C HIS A 384 0.55 -3.21 30.79
N GLN A 385 1.44 -2.70 29.92
CA GLN A 385 1.56 -1.27 29.65
C GLN A 385 0.26 -0.65 29.08
N LEU A 386 -0.48 -1.38 28.23
CA LEU A 386 -1.79 -0.93 27.72
C LEU A 386 -2.87 -0.92 28.81
N ALA A 387 -2.92 -1.97 29.64
CA ALA A 387 -3.89 -2.09 30.72
C ALA A 387 -3.70 -1.02 31.82
N ASN A 388 -2.46 -0.62 32.11
CA ASN A 388 -2.18 0.49 33.03
C ASN A 388 -2.33 1.88 32.37
N ARG A 389 -2.35 1.98 31.03
CA ARG A 389 -2.58 3.25 30.31
C ARG A 389 -4.05 3.63 30.16
N PHE A 390 -4.96 2.65 30.12
CA PHE A 390 -6.38 2.88 29.84
C PHE A 390 -7.28 2.24 30.92
N PRO A 391 -8.31 2.94 31.44
CA PRO A 391 -9.24 2.39 32.42
C PRO A 391 -9.93 1.11 31.94
N ALA A 392 -10.36 0.26 32.87
CA ALA A 392 -10.96 -1.04 32.56
C ALA A 392 -12.22 -0.91 31.68
N GLU A 393 -13.01 0.14 31.93
CA GLU A 393 -14.23 0.49 31.20
C GLU A 393 -13.95 0.79 29.72
N VAL A 394 -12.78 1.37 29.43
CA VAL A 394 -12.34 1.67 28.05
C VAL A 394 -11.95 0.39 27.32
N LEU A 395 -11.25 -0.53 27.99
CA LEU A 395 -10.92 -1.85 27.44
C LEU A 395 -12.20 -2.68 27.23
N MET A 396 -13.10 -2.71 28.21
CA MET A 396 -14.38 -3.42 28.17
C MET A 396 -15.25 -2.94 27.01
N GLY A 397 -15.49 -1.63 26.91
CA GLY A 397 -16.26 -1.04 25.81
C GLY A 397 -15.62 -1.22 24.44
N ALA A 398 -14.29 -1.15 24.33
CA ALA A 398 -13.57 -1.39 23.07
C ALA A 398 -13.59 -2.85 22.61
N HIS A 399 -13.86 -3.81 23.49
CA HIS A 399 -13.98 -5.24 23.15
C HIS A 399 -15.44 -5.76 23.17
N GLY A 400 -16.40 -4.98 23.68
CA GLY A 400 -17.79 -5.38 23.81
C GLY A 400 -18.03 -6.45 24.88
N VAL A 401 -17.30 -6.39 25.99
CA VAL A 401 -17.31 -7.40 27.08
C VAL A 401 -17.67 -6.79 28.44
N GLU A 402 -18.27 -7.59 29.32
CA GLU A 402 -18.85 -7.10 30.59
C GLU A 402 -17.86 -7.08 31.77
N THR A 403 -16.72 -7.79 31.69
CA THR A 403 -15.74 -7.83 32.78
C THR A 403 -14.33 -7.35 32.37
N PRO A 404 -13.55 -6.79 33.32
CA PRO A 404 -12.14 -6.48 33.09
C PRO A 404 -11.27 -7.69 32.78
N GLU A 405 -11.66 -8.90 33.22
CA GLU A 405 -10.89 -10.13 32.98
C GLU A 405 -11.06 -10.63 31.54
N GLU A 406 -12.27 -10.53 30.97
CA GLU A 406 -12.52 -10.76 29.54
C GLU A 406 -11.81 -9.71 28.67
N ALA A 407 -11.82 -8.44 29.08
CA ALA A 407 -11.18 -7.37 28.31
C ALA A 407 -9.65 -7.50 28.27
N LEU A 408 -9.04 -8.00 29.35
CA LEU A 408 -7.62 -8.41 29.38
C LEU A 408 -7.38 -9.70 28.59
N THR A 409 -8.30 -10.66 28.64
CA THR A 409 -8.27 -11.91 27.85
C THR A 409 -8.21 -11.60 26.36
N GLU A 410 -9.05 -10.70 25.86
CA GLU A 410 -9.06 -10.28 24.46
C GLU A 410 -7.83 -9.45 24.05
N LEU A 411 -7.32 -8.60 24.94
CA LEU A 411 -6.03 -7.92 24.73
C LEU A 411 -4.88 -8.91 24.56
N ILE A 412 -4.83 -9.97 25.39
CA ILE A 412 -3.79 -11.02 25.35
C ILE A 412 -4.00 -11.95 24.14
N ASN A 413 -5.24 -12.22 23.72
CA ASN A 413 -5.56 -12.94 22.47
C ASN A 413 -5.13 -12.16 21.22
N TYR A 414 -5.34 -10.85 21.19
CA TYR A 414 -4.86 -9.97 20.12
C TYR A 414 -3.32 -9.91 20.07
N ALA A 415 -2.65 -9.90 21.22
CA ALA A 415 -1.19 -9.97 21.30
C ALA A 415 -0.61 -11.30 20.80
N TRP A 416 -1.25 -12.43 21.13
CA TRP A 416 -0.82 -13.77 20.69
C TRP A 416 -0.99 -13.94 19.17
N SER A 417 -2.18 -13.63 18.65
CA SER A 417 -2.46 -13.69 17.20
C SER A 417 -1.58 -12.72 16.40
N SER A 418 -1.22 -11.56 16.97
CA SER A 418 -0.26 -10.64 16.35
C SER A 418 1.14 -11.24 16.17
N LEU A 419 1.64 -12.08 17.10
CA LEU A 419 2.91 -12.79 16.90
C LEU A 419 2.82 -13.82 15.76
N GLN A 420 1.74 -14.61 15.73
CA GLN A 420 1.52 -15.64 14.70
C GLN A 420 1.42 -15.04 13.28
N ARG A 421 0.79 -13.86 13.15
CA ARG A 421 0.66 -13.12 11.88
C ARG A 421 2.01 -12.86 11.19
N PHE A 422 3.09 -12.65 11.94
CA PHE A 422 4.40 -12.33 11.36
C PHE A 422 5.09 -13.51 10.67
N SER A 423 4.77 -14.76 11.07
CA SER A 423 5.29 -15.97 10.40
C SER A 423 4.82 -16.11 8.95
N HIS A 424 3.68 -15.50 8.59
CA HIS A 424 3.05 -15.65 7.28
C HIS A 424 3.61 -14.72 6.19
N VAL A 425 4.42 -13.71 6.53
CA VAL A 425 4.95 -12.75 5.55
C VAL A 425 6.42 -12.45 5.80
N SER A 426 7.27 -12.78 4.81
CA SER A 426 8.70 -12.46 4.88
C SER A 426 8.93 -10.94 4.80
N ASP A 427 9.75 -10.43 5.71
CA ASP A 427 10.06 -9.00 5.85
C ASP A 427 11.55 -8.75 6.16
N THR A 428 11.99 -7.49 6.24
CA THR A 428 13.37 -7.11 6.57
C THR A 428 13.48 -6.06 7.69
N THR A 429 14.62 -6.04 8.37
CA THR A 429 15.01 -4.97 9.31
C THR A 429 14.95 -3.60 8.65
N GLY A 430 15.40 -3.52 7.39
CA GLY A 430 15.37 -2.32 6.56
C GLY A 430 13.99 -1.75 6.35
N ARG A 431 12.99 -2.59 6.07
CA ARG A 431 11.61 -2.12 5.93
C ARG A 431 11.01 -1.68 7.27
N VAL A 432 11.18 -2.46 8.34
CA VAL A 432 10.58 -2.17 9.66
C VAL A 432 11.16 -0.90 10.29
N LEU A 433 12.49 -0.72 10.20
CA LEU A 433 13.23 0.38 10.81
C LEU A 433 13.50 1.55 9.82
N SER A 434 12.88 1.52 8.64
CA SER A 434 12.98 2.59 7.63
C SER A 434 12.56 3.97 8.13
N GLY A 435 11.63 4.04 9.09
CA GLY A 435 11.22 5.27 9.78
C GLY A 435 12.08 5.60 11.00
N GLY A 436 13.41 5.49 10.86
CA GLY A 436 14.41 5.85 11.87
C GLY A 436 14.70 4.74 12.90
N VAL A 437 15.97 4.32 13.04
CA VAL A 437 16.34 3.28 14.03
C VAL A 437 16.26 3.84 15.44
N VAL A 438 16.69 5.09 15.64
CA VAL A 438 16.76 5.77 16.93
C VAL A 438 15.35 6.01 17.50
N GLU A 439 14.43 6.46 16.64
CA GLU A 439 13.02 6.72 16.94
C GLU A 439 12.27 5.43 17.28
N ARG A 440 12.57 4.33 16.55
CA ARG A 440 11.98 3.02 16.78
C ARG A 440 12.53 2.34 18.04
N PHE A 441 13.81 2.54 18.35
CA PHE A 441 14.40 2.10 19.63
C PHE A 441 13.72 2.80 20.81
N HIS A 442 13.74 4.14 20.85
CA HIS A 442 13.18 4.89 21.98
C HIS A 442 11.66 4.71 22.09
N GLY A 443 10.92 4.93 21.01
CA GLY A 443 9.46 4.99 21.03
C GLY A 443 8.71 3.65 20.94
N ARG A 444 9.41 2.51 20.77
CA ARG A 444 8.77 1.18 20.68
C ARG A 444 9.50 0.01 21.36
N LEU A 445 10.76 0.21 21.76
CA LEU A 445 11.57 -0.81 22.46
C LEU A 445 11.86 -0.36 23.90
N LYS A 446 12.61 0.74 24.08
CA LYS A 446 12.99 1.27 25.40
C LYS A 446 11.76 1.69 26.22
N ASN A 447 10.77 2.31 25.59
CA ASN A 447 9.52 2.72 26.25
C ASN A 447 8.72 1.57 26.90
N VAL A 448 9.00 0.31 26.56
CA VAL A 448 8.38 -0.85 27.23
C VAL A 448 9.09 -1.13 28.55
N LEU A 449 10.43 -1.04 28.60
CA LEU A 449 11.21 -1.12 29.84
C LEU A 449 10.84 0.03 30.77
N ASP A 450 10.82 1.26 30.24
CA ASP A 450 10.47 2.49 30.99
C ASP A 450 9.02 2.51 31.52
N GLY A 451 8.19 1.54 31.13
CA GLY A 451 6.78 1.44 31.51
C GLY A 451 6.35 0.08 32.05
N ILE A 452 7.27 -0.86 32.30
CA ILE A 452 6.91 -2.19 32.82
C ILE A 452 6.62 -2.16 34.33
N GLU A 453 7.28 -1.27 35.08
CA GLU A 453 7.11 -1.09 36.53
C GLU A 453 5.96 -0.14 36.91
N VAL A 454 5.26 0.44 35.93
CA VAL A 454 4.24 1.47 36.16
C VAL A 454 2.86 0.83 36.39
N GLU A 455 2.47 0.71 37.66
CA GLU A 455 1.11 0.33 38.07
C GLU A 455 0.25 1.57 38.37
N SER A 456 -0.70 1.87 37.48
CA SER A 456 -1.61 3.02 37.60
C SER A 456 -3.08 2.63 37.68
N ASN A 457 -3.48 1.50 37.08
CA ASN A 457 -4.89 1.04 37.05
C ASN A 457 -5.11 -0.25 37.87
N GLY A 458 -4.16 -0.62 38.74
CA GLY A 458 -4.25 -1.84 39.57
C GLY A 458 -4.21 -3.15 38.77
N VAL A 459 -3.67 -3.13 37.55
CA VAL A 459 -3.42 -4.34 36.75
C VAL A 459 -1.94 -4.69 36.87
N THR A 460 -1.59 -5.64 37.74
CA THR A 460 -0.20 -6.09 37.93
C THR A 460 0.24 -7.07 36.84
N MET A 461 1.54 -7.32 36.74
CA MET A 461 2.11 -8.31 35.82
C MET A 461 1.62 -9.73 36.11
N GLU A 462 1.45 -10.08 37.39
CA GLU A 462 0.96 -11.39 37.84
C GLU A 462 -0.47 -11.64 37.35
N LYS A 463 -1.32 -10.60 37.29
CA LYS A 463 -2.67 -10.72 36.74
C LYS A 463 -2.65 -11.00 35.24
N ILE A 464 -1.77 -10.33 34.49
CA ILE A 464 -1.56 -10.60 33.06
C ILE A 464 -1.05 -12.03 32.84
N ILE A 465 -0.09 -12.49 33.64
CA ILE A 465 0.45 -13.85 33.59
C ILE A 465 -0.61 -14.90 33.96
N ALA A 466 -1.40 -14.68 35.01
CA ALA A 466 -2.44 -15.62 35.45
C ALA A 466 -3.59 -15.76 34.45
N ILE A 467 -3.86 -14.72 33.66
CA ILE A 467 -4.77 -14.83 32.50
C ILE A 467 -4.07 -15.63 31.38
N ALA A 468 -2.83 -15.28 31.03
CA ALA A 468 -2.07 -15.90 29.95
C ALA A 468 -1.78 -17.40 30.15
N SER A 469 -1.55 -17.85 31.39
CA SER A 469 -1.21 -19.24 31.72
C SER A 469 -2.38 -20.22 31.64
N ARG A 470 -3.62 -19.71 31.63
CA ARG A 470 -4.85 -20.49 31.41
C ARG A 470 -5.15 -20.70 29.92
N MET A 471 -4.36 -20.11 29.02
CA MET A 471 -4.59 -20.14 27.58
C MET A 471 -3.71 -21.20 26.90
N GLU A 472 -4.32 -22.13 26.18
CA GLU A 472 -3.63 -23.25 25.55
C GLU A 472 -2.56 -22.79 24.52
N GLY A 473 -1.45 -23.54 24.46
CA GLY A 473 -0.36 -23.34 23.50
C GLY A 473 0.59 -22.17 23.80
N ARG A 474 0.40 -21.42 24.90
CA ARG A 474 1.21 -20.22 25.21
C ARG A 474 2.30 -20.54 26.24
N PRO A 475 3.54 -20.02 26.10
CA PRO A 475 4.58 -20.26 27.09
C PRO A 475 4.23 -19.65 28.46
N ASN A 476 4.26 -20.48 29.51
CA ASN A 476 4.22 -19.99 30.89
C ASN A 476 5.50 -19.23 31.23
N LEU A 477 5.37 -18.02 31.76
CA LEU A 477 6.44 -17.07 32.09
C LEU A 477 6.23 -16.52 33.50
N THR A 478 7.32 -16.20 34.19
CA THR A 478 7.33 -15.48 35.47
C THR A 478 7.53 -13.97 35.27
N PRO A 479 7.17 -13.10 36.23
CA PRO A 479 7.40 -11.65 36.13
C PRO A 479 8.88 -11.32 35.86
N SER A 480 9.80 -12.02 36.54
CA SER A 480 11.25 -11.86 36.36
C SER A 480 11.75 -12.28 34.98
N GLU A 481 11.20 -13.35 34.38
CA GLU A 481 11.54 -13.70 32.99
C GLU A 481 11.08 -12.64 32.00
N ILE A 482 9.92 -12.00 32.25
CA ILE A 482 9.43 -10.91 31.40
C ILE A 482 10.33 -9.69 31.53
N HIS A 483 10.61 -9.24 32.75
CA HIS A 483 11.51 -8.11 33.01
C HIS A 483 12.88 -8.34 32.36
N ASN A 484 13.53 -9.47 32.66
CA ASN A 484 14.86 -9.78 32.16
C ASN A 484 14.89 -9.89 30.63
N SER A 485 13.81 -10.39 29.99
CA SER A 485 13.70 -10.44 28.52
C SER A 485 13.57 -9.05 27.87
N VAL A 486 12.90 -8.12 28.56
CA VAL A 486 12.77 -6.73 28.11
C VAL A 486 14.09 -5.97 28.30
N GLU A 487 14.66 -6.01 29.50
CA GLU A 487 15.94 -5.39 29.84
C GLU A 487 17.08 -5.88 28.93
N THR A 488 17.26 -7.20 28.80
CA THR A 488 18.37 -7.80 28.01
C THR A 488 18.34 -7.36 26.56
N LEU A 489 17.16 -7.29 25.92
CA LEU A 489 17.07 -6.87 24.53
C LEU A 489 17.23 -5.36 24.36
N VAL A 490 16.75 -4.53 25.31
CA VAL A 490 17.03 -3.09 25.30
C VAL A 490 18.53 -2.84 25.43
N VAL A 491 19.19 -3.41 26.44
CA VAL A 491 20.65 -3.27 26.67
C VAL A 491 21.46 -3.74 25.46
N ALA A 492 21.11 -4.90 24.88
CA ALA A 492 21.78 -5.40 23.67
C ALA A 492 21.54 -4.53 22.41
N SER A 493 20.47 -3.74 22.39
CA SER A 493 20.10 -2.87 21.26
C SER A 493 20.59 -1.43 21.39
N THR A 494 20.91 -0.96 22.60
CA THR A 494 21.42 0.40 22.86
C THR A 494 22.59 0.78 21.94
N PRO A 495 23.66 -0.05 21.77
CA PRO A 495 24.79 0.32 20.91
C PRO A 495 24.40 0.53 19.44
N ILE A 496 23.39 -0.22 18.96
CA ILE A 496 22.88 -0.12 17.58
C ILE A 496 22.19 1.22 17.35
N ALA A 497 21.43 1.70 18.34
CA ALA A 497 20.80 3.02 18.30
C ALA A 497 21.82 4.16 18.45
N GLU A 498 22.80 4.02 19.34
CA GLU A 498 23.87 5.00 19.56
C GLU A 498 24.77 5.17 18.33
N GLU A 499 25.20 4.06 17.71
CA GLU A 499 26.01 4.09 16.49
C GLU A 499 25.22 4.67 15.31
N LYS A 500 23.92 4.40 15.20
CA LYS A 500 23.10 5.04 14.17
C LYS A 500 23.01 6.56 14.40
N ALA A 501 22.73 6.99 15.63
CA ALA A 501 22.68 8.40 15.99
C ALA A 501 24.04 9.11 15.79
N LYS A 502 25.16 8.41 16.00
CA LYS A 502 26.52 8.89 15.70
C LYS A 502 26.72 9.11 14.20
N ARG A 503 26.25 8.20 13.33
CA ARG A 503 26.29 8.37 11.86
C ARG A 503 25.41 9.51 11.39
N GLU A 504 24.18 9.60 11.87
CA GLU A 504 23.25 10.68 11.50
C GLU A 504 23.77 12.07 11.93
N LYS A 505 24.43 12.15 13.09
CA LYS A 505 25.17 13.35 13.55
C LYS A 505 26.45 13.64 12.77
N LEU A 506 27.02 12.67 12.04
CA LEU A 506 28.17 12.88 11.17
C LEU A 506 27.74 13.32 9.77
N ASP A 507 26.76 12.65 9.17
CA ASP A 507 26.18 13.01 7.88
C ASP A 507 25.61 14.44 7.88
N SER A 508 24.94 14.84 8.97
CA SER A 508 24.43 16.22 9.16
C SER A 508 25.50 17.27 9.52
N ARG A 509 26.74 16.86 9.77
CA ARG A 509 27.89 17.77 10.01
C ARG A 509 28.72 18.03 8.77
N ILE A 510 28.52 17.30 7.68
CA ILE A 510 29.16 17.56 6.39
C ILE A 510 28.38 18.73 5.75
N PRO A 511 28.98 19.92 5.56
CA PRO A 511 28.27 21.04 4.94
C PRO A 511 27.89 20.75 3.49
N GLU A 512 26.80 21.35 3.01
CA GLU A 512 26.33 21.19 1.62
C GLU A 512 27.18 21.95 0.57
N GLU A 513 28.44 22.27 0.88
CA GLU A 513 29.38 23.02 0.01
C GLU A 513 29.70 22.31 -1.32
N HIS A 514 29.21 21.08 -1.52
CA HIS A 514 29.20 20.36 -2.80
C HIS A 514 27.80 19.81 -3.16
N GLU A 515 26.85 20.68 -3.50
CA GLU A 515 25.60 20.30 -4.20
C GLU A 515 25.86 19.50 -5.50
N SER A 516 26.98 19.77 -6.18
CA SER A 516 27.47 18.96 -7.31
C SER A 516 27.73 17.48 -6.93
N GLY A 517 28.05 17.24 -5.66
CA GLY A 517 28.31 15.93 -5.04
C GLY A 517 27.07 15.11 -4.69
N ALA A 518 25.98 15.76 -4.26
CA ALA A 518 24.72 15.08 -3.95
C ALA A 518 24.06 14.54 -5.22
N VAL A 519 23.95 15.40 -6.25
CA VAL A 519 23.45 15.01 -7.57
C VAL A 519 24.32 13.90 -8.17
N THR A 520 25.66 13.97 -8.05
CA THR A 520 26.52 12.89 -8.54
C THR A 520 26.40 11.60 -7.73
N ARG A 521 26.27 11.59 -6.38
CA ARG A 521 26.09 10.33 -5.63
C ARG A 521 24.79 9.59 -5.99
N VAL A 522 23.67 10.30 -6.16
CA VAL A 522 22.41 9.70 -6.65
C VAL A 522 22.55 9.22 -8.10
N ARG A 523 23.18 10.04 -8.96
CA ARG A 523 23.42 9.71 -10.37
C ARG A 523 24.39 8.54 -10.55
N TRP A 524 25.41 8.38 -9.71
CA TRP A 524 26.32 7.23 -9.69
C TRP A 524 25.61 5.95 -9.23
N ARG A 525 24.79 5.99 -8.17
CA ARG A 525 23.96 4.83 -7.77
C ARG A 525 22.99 4.41 -8.88
N ASN A 526 22.39 5.37 -9.59
CA ASN A 526 21.51 5.08 -10.73
C ASN A 526 22.28 4.62 -11.98
N ILE A 527 23.49 5.13 -12.24
CA ILE A 527 24.39 4.66 -13.30
C ILE A 527 24.86 3.23 -13.02
N ALA A 528 25.27 2.91 -11.79
CA ALA A 528 25.67 1.55 -11.40
C ALA A 528 24.53 0.54 -11.63
N ARG A 529 23.32 0.83 -11.10
CA ARG A 529 22.12 0.02 -11.37
C ARG A 529 21.78 -0.11 -12.86
N SER A 530 22.03 0.93 -13.65
CA SER A 530 21.83 0.90 -15.11
C SER A 530 22.89 0.07 -15.82
N ILE A 531 24.13 0.08 -15.35
CA ILE A 531 25.22 -0.77 -15.83
C ILE A 531 24.93 -2.23 -15.48
N ASP A 532 24.53 -2.55 -14.26
CA ASP A 532 24.14 -3.92 -13.86
C ASP A 532 22.94 -4.42 -14.69
N ALA A 533 21.94 -3.58 -14.92
CA ALA A 533 20.82 -3.91 -15.80
C ALA A 533 21.26 -4.14 -17.26
N LEU A 534 22.19 -3.32 -17.79
CA LEU A 534 22.74 -3.50 -19.13
C LEU A 534 23.65 -4.73 -19.23
N LEU A 535 24.41 -5.09 -18.19
CA LEU A 535 25.22 -6.31 -18.13
C LEU A 535 24.34 -7.56 -18.00
N SER A 536 23.25 -7.49 -17.26
CA SER A 536 22.21 -8.53 -17.21
C SER A 536 21.50 -8.70 -18.56
N LEU A 537 21.20 -7.60 -19.26
CA LEU A 537 20.63 -7.63 -20.61
C LEU A 537 21.63 -8.13 -21.66
N ALA A 538 22.91 -7.77 -21.54
CA ALA A 538 23.98 -8.25 -22.40
C ALA A 538 24.24 -9.75 -22.20
N THR A 539 24.31 -10.23 -20.96
CA THR A 539 24.52 -11.66 -20.68
C THR A 539 23.31 -12.52 -21.04
N SER A 540 22.08 -12.02 -20.90
CA SER A 540 20.88 -12.74 -21.37
C SER A 540 20.76 -12.76 -22.90
N THR A 541 21.07 -11.66 -23.60
CA THR A 541 21.11 -11.66 -25.08
C THR A 541 22.28 -12.48 -25.64
N TRP A 542 23.44 -12.52 -24.98
CA TRP A 542 24.56 -13.39 -25.37
C TRP A 542 24.23 -14.86 -25.16
N LYS A 543 23.55 -15.23 -24.06
CA LYS A 543 22.98 -16.58 -23.85
C LYS A 543 21.99 -16.93 -24.96
N ALA A 544 21.05 -16.05 -25.30
CA ALA A 544 20.09 -16.28 -26.38
C ALA A 544 20.78 -16.45 -27.75
N ALA A 545 21.80 -15.65 -28.06
CA ALA A 545 22.59 -15.77 -29.29
C ALA A 545 23.40 -17.09 -29.33
N ALA A 546 23.94 -17.53 -28.20
CA ALA A 546 24.60 -18.83 -28.06
C ALA A 546 23.60 -19.98 -28.28
N THR A 547 22.41 -19.93 -27.68
CA THR A 547 21.33 -20.91 -27.89
C THR A 547 20.87 -20.96 -29.36
N ILE A 548 20.68 -19.81 -30.02
CA ILE A 548 20.32 -19.75 -31.45
C ILE A 548 21.43 -20.32 -32.34
N THR A 549 22.70 -20.07 -32.00
CA THR A 549 23.86 -20.62 -32.72
C THR A 549 23.96 -22.13 -32.53
N PHE A 550 23.78 -22.62 -31.30
CA PHE A 550 23.73 -24.05 -30.99
C PHE A 550 22.58 -24.75 -31.72
N LEU A 551 21.37 -24.18 -31.72
CA LEU A 551 20.23 -24.71 -32.48
C LEU A 551 20.48 -24.73 -33.99
N ARG A 552 21.13 -23.71 -34.55
CA ARG A 552 21.55 -23.74 -35.97
C ARG A 552 22.55 -24.85 -36.26
N HIS A 553 23.49 -25.10 -35.37
CA HIS A 553 24.49 -26.16 -35.53
C HIS A 553 23.87 -27.57 -35.36
N ALA A 554 22.92 -27.73 -34.44
CA ALA A 554 22.25 -28.99 -34.15
C ALA A 554 21.19 -29.39 -35.20
N LEU A 555 20.54 -28.42 -35.86
CA LEU A 555 19.50 -28.69 -36.86
C LEU A 555 20.02 -28.95 -38.28
N GLY A 556 21.27 -28.55 -38.57
CA GLY A 556 21.94 -28.78 -39.85
C GLY A 556 21.33 -28.08 -41.08
N PRO A 557 21.97 -28.18 -42.25
CA PRO A 557 21.41 -27.71 -43.50
C PRO A 557 20.33 -28.70 -44.00
N LYS A 558 19.05 -28.31 -43.93
CA LYS A 558 17.96 -29.12 -44.49
C LYS A 558 18.17 -29.35 -46.01
N PRO A 559 18.02 -30.59 -46.52
CA PRO A 559 18.07 -30.84 -47.95
C PRO A 559 16.88 -30.17 -48.66
N ARG A 560 17.11 -29.68 -49.88
CA ARG A 560 16.02 -29.17 -50.75
C ARG A 560 15.31 -30.35 -51.40
N LEU A 561 14.03 -30.53 -51.09
CA LEU A 561 13.15 -31.41 -51.87
C LEU A 561 12.59 -30.64 -53.09
N PRO A 562 12.25 -31.32 -54.20
CA PRO A 562 11.71 -30.68 -55.39
C PRO A 562 10.31 -30.09 -55.17
N ILE A 563 9.95 -29.11 -56.00
CA ILE A 563 8.59 -28.58 -56.07
C ILE A 563 7.82 -29.39 -57.11
N GLU A 564 6.87 -30.21 -56.67
CA GLU A 564 5.80 -30.71 -57.55
C GLU A 564 4.45 -30.11 -57.16
N SER A 565 3.70 -29.68 -58.16
CA SER A 565 2.41 -29.03 -58.02
C SER A 565 1.28 -30.03 -58.23
N ARG A 566 0.37 -30.20 -57.27
CA ARG A 566 -0.99 -30.70 -57.57
C ARG A 566 -2.08 -30.27 -56.57
N THR A 567 -3.23 -30.04 -57.17
CA THR A 567 -4.57 -29.79 -56.62
C THR A 567 -4.91 -30.49 -55.31
N LEU A 568 -5.51 -29.74 -54.37
CA LEU A 568 -6.29 -30.29 -53.26
C LEU A 568 -7.78 -30.38 -53.63
N VAL A 569 -8.34 -31.57 -53.52
CA VAL A 569 -9.80 -31.83 -53.53
C VAL A 569 -10.23 -32.21 -52.12
N THR A 570 -11.45 -31.83 -51.73
CA THR A 570 -12.01 -32.07 -50.39
C THR A 570 -12.31 -33.55 -50.11
N GLN A 571 -12.09 -34.03 -48.87
CA GLN A 571 -13.14 -34.71 -48.09
C GLN A 571 -12.83 -34.95 -46.60
N ARG A 572 -13.79 -35.57 -45.90
CA ARG A 572 -14.11 -35.56 -44.46
C ARG A 572 -13.21 -36.42 -43.54
N LYS A 573 -13.12 -35.98 -42.26
CA LYS A 573 -13.35 -36.68 -40.95
C LYS A 573 -13.77 -38.18 -40.95
N PRO A 574 -13.71 -38.92 -39.80
CA PRO A 574 -13.03 -38.68 -38.49
C PRO A 574 -12.40 -39.93 -37.79
N ARG A 575 -11.68 -39.75 -36.65
CA ARG A 575 -11.78 -40.46 -35.32
C ARG A 575 -10.55 -40.17 -34.42
N GLU A 576 -10.74 -39.87 -33.11
CA GLU A 576 -10.50 -40.73 -31.91
C GLU A 576 -9.04 -41.24 -31.80
N PHE A 577 -8.27 -41.05 -30.71
CA PHE A 577 -8.56 -41.51 -29.33
C PHE A 577 -7.71 -40.83 -28.22
N ASN A 578 -8.16 -41.04 -26.96
CA ASN A 578 -7.44 -41.02 -25.65
C ASN A 578 -6.88 -39.74 -25.01
N TYR A 579 -7.34 -39.54 -23.76
CA TYR A 579 -6.63 -38.90 -22.64
C TYR A 579 -5.50 -39.80 -22.11
N LEU A 580 -4.44 -39.22 -21.54
CA LEU A 580 -4.00 -39.46 -20.15
C LEU A 580 -2.77 -38.58 -19.80
N MET A 581 -2.62 -38.29 -18.50
CA MET A 581 -1.66 -37.35 -17.87
C MET A 581 -1.95 -35.88 -18.14
#